data_AF-A0A7T1HT97-F1
#
_entry.id   AF-A0A7T1HT97-F1
#
_cell.length_a   1.000
_cell.length_b   1.000
_cell.length_c   1.000
_cell.angle_alpha   90.00
_cell.angle_beta   90.00
_cell.angle_gamma   90.00
#
_symmetry.space_group_name_H-M   'P 1'
#
loop_
_entity.id
_entity.type
_entity.pdbx_description
1 polymer ?
#
loop_
_entity_poly.entity_id
_entity_poly.type
_entity_poly.pdbx_seq_one_letter_code
_entity_poly.pdbx_strand_id
1 'polypeptide(L)'
;MGLAVLLMGIGQAAPAGAVDGNQVKALCMAGFNAAMAAAGKTPPAGMGEFTCTCFLEQVEAGSNIDQARTTCRDKAATRYPVK
;
A
#
# COMPACT_ATOMS: atom_id res chain seq x y z
N MET A 1 -20.60 -9.59 51.30
CA MET A 1 -19.66 -10.73 51.25
C MET A 1 -19.92 -11.43 49.92
N GLY A 2 -19.35 -10.96 48.81
CA GLY A 2 -18.12 -11.52 48.19
C GLY A 2 -18.52 -12.70 47.27
N LEU A 3 -18.21 -12.79 45.98
CA LEU A 3 -17.01 -12.45 45.21
C LEU A 3 -17.42 -12.14 43.75
N ALA A 4 -17.06 -10.96 43.23
CA ALA A 4 -15.92 -10.72 42.34
C ALA A 4 -16.14 -11.23 40.90
N VAL A 5 -16.67 -10.35 40.05
CA VAL A 5 -16.66 -10.43 38.59
C VAL A 5 -15.20 -10.23 38.13
N LEU A 6 -14.55 -11.31 37.68
CA LEU A 6 -13.26 -11.23 36.98
C LEU A 6 -13.51 -11.27 35.46
N LEU A 7 -13.88 -10.11 34.92
CA LEU A 7 -13.58 -9.75 33.54
C LEU A 7 -12.07 -9.54 33.46
N MET A 8 -11.35 -10.31 32.63
CA MET A 8 -10.18 -9.89 31.81
C MET A 8 -9.31 -11.10 31.49
N GLY A 9 -9.12 -11.37 30.20
CA GLY A 9 -7.99 -12.20 29.76
C GLY A 9 -8.22 -13.15 28.60
N ILE A 10 -8.93 -12.76 27.54
CA ILE A 10 -8.72 -13.39 26.22
C ILE A 10 -8.57 -12.31 25.14
N GLY A 11 -7.54 -11.48 25.30
CA GLY A 11 -6.98 -10.72 24.19
C GLY A 11 -5.70 -11.40 23.74
N GLN A 12 -5.82 -12.54 23.04
CA GLN A 12 -4.72 -13.00 22.21
C GLN A 12 -4.54 -11.92 21.15
N ALA A 13 -3.59 -11.01 21.35
CA ALA A 13 -3.09 -10.20 20.26
C ALA A 13 -2.50 -11.20 19.26
N ALA A 14 -3.31 -11.57 18.27
CA ALA A 14 -2.81 -12.29 17.12
C ALA A 14 -1.58 -11.52 16.64
N PRO A 15 -0.43 -12.18 16.41
CA PRO A 15 0.70 -11.48 15.83
C PRO A 15 0.17 -10.81 14.58
N ALA A 16 0.30 -9.48 14.50
CA ALA A 16 0.04 -8.75 13.27
C ALA A 16 0.93 -9.43 12.23
N GLY A 17 0.32 -10.26 11.38
CA GLY A 17 1.06 -11.05 10.40
C GLY A 17 1.93 -10.08 9.63
N ALA A 18 3.23 -10.35 9.57
CA ALA A 18 4.15 -9.54 8.80
C ALA A 18 3.54 -9.38 7.40
N VAL A 19 3.17 -8.15 7.06
CA VAL A 19 2.56 -7.86 5.77
C VAL A 19 3.63 -8.17 4.73
N ASP A 20 3.40 -9.21 3.94
CA ASP A 20 4.34 -9.60 2.91
C ASP A 20 4.43 -8.49 1.86
N GLY A 21 5.60 -7.84 1.78
CA GLY A 21 5.82 -6.71 0.88
C GLY A 21 5.58 -7.06 -0.59
N ASN A 22 5.77 -8.32 -0.97
CA ASN A 22 5.50 -8.79 -2.32
C ASN A 22 3.98 -8.90 -2.59
N GLN A 23 3.18 -9.30 -1.60
CA GLN A 23 1.71 -9.27 -1.70
C GLN A 23 1.18 -7.83 -1.82
N VAL A 24 1.73 -6.88 -1.06
CA VAL A 24 1.37 -5.46 -1.19
C VAL A 24 1.80 -4.90 -2.55
N LYS A 25 2.98 -5.27 -3.04
CA LYS A 25 3.44 -4.89 -4.40
C LYS A 25 2.46 -5.39 -5.47
N ALA A 26 2.01 -6.65 -5.36
CA ALA A 26 1.07 -7.24 -6.30
C ALA A 26 -0.29 -6.52 -6.30
N LEU A 27 -0.82 -6.20 -5.11
CA LEU A 27 -2.06 -5.42 -4.96
C LEU A 27 -1.91 -4.01 -5.52
N CYS A 28 -0.77 -3.36 -5.26
CA CYS A 28 -0.46 -2.06 -5.83
C CYS A 28 -0.46 -2.13 -7.37
N MET A 29 0.19 -3.13 -7.96
CA MET A 29 0.25 -3.30 -9.41
C MET A 29 -1.13 -3.52 -10.01
N ALA A 30 -1.99 -4.30 -9.36
CA ALA A 30 -3.37 -4.49 -9.79
C ALA A 30 -4.16 -3.17 -9.76
N GLY A 31 -4.04 -2.40 -8.67
CA GLY A 31 -4.69 -1.08 -8.54
C GLY A 31 -4.18 -0.07 -9.57
N PHE A 32 -2.87 -0.07 -9.84
CA PHE A 32 -2.25 0.76 -10.86
C PHE A 32 -2.79 0.44 -12.25
N ASN A 33 -2.81 -0.85 -12.63
CA ASN A 33 -3.33 -1.29 -13.92
C ASN A 33 -4.82 -0.96 -14.08
N ALA A 34 -5.62 -1.13 -13.03
CA ALA A 34 -7.03 -0.76 -13.04
C ALA A 34 -7.24 0.74 -13.24
N ALA A 35 -6.45 1.59 -12.57
CA ALA A 35 -6.52 3.04 -12.74
C ALA A 35 -6.13 3.48 -14.16
N MET A 36 -5.10 2.86 -14.74
CA MET A 36 -4.68 3.15 -16.11
C MET A 36 -5.74 2.70 -17.14
N ALA A 37 -6.33 1.52 -16.96
CA ALA A 37 -7.41 1.02 -17.79
C ALA A 37 -8.66 1.93 -17.71
N ALA A 38 -9.04 2.35 -16.50
CA ALA A 38 -10.15 3.30 -16.29
C ALA A 38 -9.89 4.66 -16.96
N ALA A 39 -8.62 5.07 -17.05
CA ALA A 39 -8.21 6.28 -17.76
C ALA A 39 -8.06 6.09 -19.28
N GLY A 40 -8.25 4.88 -19.81
CA GLY A 40 -8.02 4.55 -21.22
C GLY A 40 -6.56 4.72 -21.66
N LYS A 41 -5.60 4.65 -20.72
CA LYS A 41 -4.18 4.89 -20.96
C LYS A 41 -3.39 3.60 -20.84
N THR A 42 -2.38 3.44 -21.69
CA THR A 42 -1.38 2.38 -21.53
C THR A 42 -0.15 2.97 -20.85
N PRO A 43 0.23 2.51 -19.65
CA PRO A 43 1.41 3.00 -18.95
C PRO A 43 2.69 2.62 -19.72
N PRO A 44 3.71 3.49 -19.76
CA PRO A 44 5.04 3.13 -20.23
C PRO A 44 5.62 1.94 -19.45
N ALA A 45 6.49 1.16 -20.10
CA ALA A 45 7.18 0.05 -19.46
C ALA A 45 7.94 0.52 -18.20
N GLY A 46 7.80 -0.23 -17.11
CA GLY A 46 8.43 0.07 -15.81
C GLY A 46 7.75 1.14 -14.96
N MET A 47 6.75 1.88 -15.48
CA MET A 47 6.05 2.91 -14.69
C MET A 47 5.35 2.31 -13.47
N GLY A 48 4.56 1.24 -13.65
CA GLY A 48 3.84 0.60 -12.54
C GLY A 48 4.78 0.02 -11.48
N GLU A 49 5.84 -0.65 -11.90
CA GLU A 49 6.82 -1.23 -10.97
C GLU A 49 7.53 -0.14 -10.14
N PHE A 50 7.93 0.95 -10.79
CA PHE A 50 8.50 2.11 -10.09
C PHE A 50 7.51 2.70 -9.09
N THR A 51 6.27 2.95 -9.50
CA THR A 51 5.23 3.52 -8.63
C THR A 51 4.96 2.63 -7.42
N CYS A 52 4.87 1.32 -7.62
CA CYS A 52 4.58 0.38 -6.55
C CYS A 52 5.76 0.13 -5.61
N THR A 53 6.99 0.18 -6.12
CA THR A 53 8.19 0.13 -5.28
C THR A 53 8.28 1.38 -4.40
N CYS A 54 8.09 2.57 -5.00
CA CYS A 54 8.00 3.82 -4.24
C CYS A 54 6.92 3.76 -3.16
N PHE A 55 5.74 3.20 -3.47
CA PHE A 55 4.64 3.12 -2.51
C PHE A 55 5.03 2.29 -1.28
N LEU A 56 5.66 1.13 -1.49
CA LEU A 56 6.17 0.29 -0.39
C LEU A 56 7.17 1.06 0.47
N GLU A 57 8.15 1.71 -0.17
CA GLU A 57 9.16 2.52 0.55
C GLU A 57 8.51 3.62 1.41
N GLN A 58 7.46 4.28 0.91
CA GLN A 58 6.76 5.32 1.67
C GLN A 58 5.99 4.74 2.86
N VAL A 59 5.33 3.60 2.69
CA VAL A 59 4.59 2.92 3.76
C VAL A 59 5.55 2.38 4.82
N GLU A 60 6.66 1.77 4.41
CA GLU A 60 7.74 1.32 5.29
C GLU A 60 8.39 2.48 6.05
N ALA A 61 8.49 3.66 5.42
CA ALA A 61 8.94 4.89 6.06
C ALA A 61 7.90 5.56 6.98
N GLY A 62 6.71 4.96 7.14
CA GLY A 62 5.65 5.44 8.04
C GLY A 62 4.74 6.52 7.44
N SER A 63 4.80 6.76 6.12
CA SER A 63 3.82 7.63 5.46
C SER A 63 2.44 6.98 5.47
N ASN A 64 1.40 7.80 5.62
CA ASN A 64 0.04 7.29 5.42
C ASN A 64 -0.19 6.96 3.93
N ILE A 65 -1.20 6.12 3.67
CA ILE A 65 -1.49 5.55 2.35
C ILE A 65 -1.77 6.64 1.31
N ASP A 66 -2.54 7.67 1.64
CA ASP A 66 -2.92 8.72 0.69
C ASP A 66 -1.73 9.60 0.30
N GLN A 67 -0.87 9.92 1.28
CA GLN A 67 0.38 10.61 1.04
C GLN A 67 1.31 9.77 0.16
N ALA A 68 1.52 8.50 0.49
CA ALA A 68 2.34 7.58 -0.29
C ALA A 68 1.87 7.48 -1.75
N ARG A 69 0.55 7.34 -1.97
CA ARG A 69 -0.05 7.29 -3.31
C ARG A 69 0.23 8.57 -4.09
N THR A 70 -0.02 9.73 -3.47
CA THR A 70 0.15 11.04 -4.13
C THR A 70 1.61 11.27 -4.50
N THR A 71 2.52 11.10 -3.53
CA THR A 71 3.96 11.28 -3.74
C THR A 71 4.50 10.37 -4.84
N CYS A 72 4.14 9.09 -4.82
CA CYS A 72 4.67 8.13 -5.79
C CYS A 72 4.06 8.29 -7.18
N ARG A 73 2.79 8.73 -7.29
CA ARG A 73 2.19 9.15 -8.56
C ARG A 73 2.95 10.32 -9.16
N ASP A 74 3.23 11.36 -8.37
CA ASP A 74 3.87 12.58 -8.86
C ASP A 74 5.33 12.34 -9.28
N LYS A 75 6.05 11.49 -8.52
CA LYS A 75 7.38 10.99 -8.91
C LYS A 75 7.31 10.21 -10.24
N ALA A 76 6.30 9.36 -10.40
CA ALA A 76 6.13 8.56 -11.62
C ALA A 76 5.77 9.44 -12.81
N ALA A 77 4.90 10.44 -12.65
CA ALA A 77 4.54 11.39 -13.71
C ALA A 77 5.75 12.21 -14.18
N THR A 78 6.62 12.61 -13.24
CA THR A 78 7.87 13.31 -13.55
C THR A 78 8.86 12.39 -14.30
N ARG A 79 8.98 11.13 -13.87
CA ARG A 79 9.95 10.18 -14.43
C ARG A 79 9.53 9.58 -15.77
N TYR A 80 8.23 9.37 -15.96
CA TYR A 80 7.63 8.75 -17.12
C TYR A 80 6.63 9.72 -17.76
N PRO A 81 7.10 10.79 -18.41
CA PRO A 81 6.23 11.71 -19.13
C PRO A 81 5.48 10.92 -20.21
N VAL A 82 4.17 10.83 -20.05
CA VAL A 82 3.26 10.34 -21.09
C VAL A 82 3.23 11.38 -22.19
N LYS A 83 3.68 11.01 -23.40
CA LYS A 83 3.54 11.83 -24.60
C LYS A 83 2.11 11.79 -25.10
#